data_AF-N9E3U6-F1
#
_entry.id   AF-N9E3U6-F1
#
_cell.length_a   1.000
_cell.length_b   1.000
_cell.length_c   1.000
_cell.angle_alpha   90.00
_cell.angle_beta   90.00
_cell.angle_gamma   90.00
#
_symmetry.space_group_name_H-M   'P 1'
#
loop_
_entity.id
_entity.type
_entity.pdbx_description
1 polymer ?
#
loop_
_entity_poly.entity_id
_entity_poly.type
_entity_poly.pdbx_seq_one_letter_code
_entity_poly.pdbx_strand_id
1 'polypeptide(L)' 'MMNIIPNGTQVIHHSKDGGENYYKELNGKLMLWAKEKWQISCIPEIEMMKKHGFKLTFIN' A
#
# COMPACT_ATOMS: atom_id res chain seq x y z
N MET A 1 -12.56 -3.54 -16.08
CA MET A 1 -11.67 -4.47 -15.37
C MET A 1 -11.83 -4.21 -13.89
N MET A 2 -12.18 -5.23 -13.11
CA MET A 2 -12.24 -5.11 -11.66
C MET A 2 -10.78 -5.20 -11.19
N ASN A 3 -10.21 -4.10 -10.69
CA ASN A 3 -8.86 -4.14 -10.11
C ASN A 3 -8.92 -5.11 -8.93
N ILE A 4 -8.26 -6.27 -9.07
CA ILE A 4 -8.22 -7.27 -8.01
C ILE A 4 -7.31 -6.71 -6.92
N ILE A 5 -7.91 -6.24 -5.83
CA ILE A 5 -7.17 -5.82 -4.64
C ILE A 5 -6.50 -7.08 -4.05
N PRO A 6 -5.18 -7.10 -3.86
CA PRO A 6 -4.48 -8.24 -3.29
C PRO A 6 -5.01 -8.59 -1.90
N ASN A 7 -5.14 -9.88 -1.60
CA ASN A 7 -5.62 -10.31 -0.30
C ASN A 7 -4.71 -9.80 0.84
N GLY A 8 -5.33 -9.29 1.89
CA GLY A 8 -4.67 -8.68 3.05
C GLY A 8 -4.19 -7.25 2.81
N THR A 9 -4.57 -6.60 1.71
CA THR A 9 -4.37 -5.15 1.55
C THR A 9 -5.15 -4.41 2.64
N GLN A 10 -4.47 -3.48 3.32
CA GLN A 10 -5.05 -2.60 4.32
C GLN A 10 -5.10 -1.15 3.84
N VAL A 11 -4.19 -0.76 2.94
CA VAL A 11 -4.11 0.60 2.41
C VAL A 11 -3.83 0.58 0.92
N ILE A 12 -4.57 1.38 0.15
CA ILE A 12 -4.30 1.70 -1.25
C ILE A 12 -3.72 3.10 -1.31
N HIS A 13 -2.57 3.26 -1.95
CA HIS A 13 -2.03 4.55 -2.35
C HIS A 13 -2.33 4.80 -3.83
N HIS A 14 -3.02 5.90 -4.09
CA HIS A 14 -3.31 6.41 -5.43
C HIS A 14 -2.15 7.28 -5.90
N SER A 15 -1.27 6.73 -6.73
CA SER A 15 -0.11 7.45 -7.26
C SER A 15 -0.57 8.59 -8.17
N LYS A 16 0.27 9.63 -8.26
CA LYS A 16 0.00 10.77 -9.14
C LYS A 16 -0.09 10.37 -10.62
N ASP A 17 0.59 9.29 -10.99
CA ASP A 17 0.64 8.75 -12.36
C ASP A 17 -0.58 7.86 -12.70
N GLY A 18 -1.59 7.81 -11.81
CA GLY A 18 -2.82 7.05 -12.05
C GLY A 18 -2.74 5.56 -11.71
N GLY A 19 -1.70 5.12 -11.01
CA GLY A 19 -1.54 3.76 -10.53
C GLY A 19 -1.99 3.57 -9.08
N GLU A 20 -2.41 2.36 -8.74
CA GLU A 20 -2.70 1.97 -7.36
C GLU A 20 -1.54 1.11 -6.82
N ASN A 21 -1.06 1.46 -5.63
CA ASN A 21 -0.10 0.66 -4.88
C ASN A 21 -0.78 0.14 -3.63
N TYR A 22 -0.61 -1.15 -3.34
CA TYR A 22 -1.31 -1.82 -2.25
C TYR A 22 -0.34 -2.13 -1.11
N TYR A 23 -0.76 -1.83 0.11
CA TYR A 23 0.07 -1.90 1.30
C TYR A 23 -0.63 -2.66 2.42
N LYS A 24 0.19 -3.29 3.28
CA LYS A 24 -0.24 -3.85 4.56
C LYS A 24 0.88 -3.80 5.58
N GLU A 25 0.55 -3.80 6.86
CA GLU A 25 1.51 -4.00 7.94
C GLU A 25 1.57 -5.47 8.31
N LEU A 26 2.80 -5.99 8.45
CA LEU A 26 3.06 -7.35 8.88
C LEU A 26 4.26 -7.35 9.81
N ASN A 27 4.05 -7.79 11.06
CA ASN A 27 5.08 -7.85 12.09
C ASN A 27 5.84 -6.52 12.28
N GLY A 28 5.11 -5.40 12.33
CA GLY A 28 5.67 -4.05 12.51
C GLY A 28 6.43 -3.50 11.30
N LYS A 29 6.30 -4.11 10.12
CA LYS A 29 6.88 -3.62 8.87
C LYS A 29 5.81 -3.33 7.84
N LEU A 30 5.95 -2.22 7.13
CA LEU A 30 5.11 -1.93 5.97
C LEU A 30 5.55 -2.77 4.77
N MET A 31 4.59 -3.46 4.17
CA MET A 31 4.76 -4.30 3.00
C MET A 31 4.06 -3.66 1.80
N LEU A 32 4.68 -3.70 0.63
CA LEU A 32 4.13 -3.30 -0.66
C LEU A 32 3.84 -4.55 -1.50
N TRP A 33 2.68 -4.60 -2.15
CA TRP A 33 2.39 -5.61 -3.15
C TRP A 33 3.09 -5.27 -4.47
N ALA A 34 4.03 -6.12 -4.88
CA ALA A 34 4.75 -5.97 -6.14
C ALA A 34 5.18 -7.33 -6.67
N LYS A 35 5.10 -7.54 -7.99
CA LYS A 35 5.45 -8.82 -8.63
C LYS A 35 4.73 -10.01 -8.00
N GLU A 36 3.42 -9.84 -7.77
CA GLU A 36 2.52 -10.86 -7.21
C GLU A 36 2.91 -11.39 -5.81
N LYS A 37 3.67 -10.58 -5.05
CA LYS A 37 4.05 -10.91 -3.67
C LYS A 37 4.16 -9.67 -2.79
N TRP A 38 4.03 -9.88 -1.48
CA TRP A 38 4.31 -8.87 -0.48
C TRP A 38 5.82 -8.72 -0.27
N GLN A 39 6.33 -7.51 -0.47
CA GLN A 39 7.75 -7.17 -0.29
C GLN A 39 7.87 -6.06 0.74
N ILE A 40 9.01 -5.98 1.43
CA ILE A 40 9.24 -4.86 2.36
C ILE A 40 9.20 -3.56 1.57
N SER A 41 8.40 -2.61 2.04
CA SER A 41 8.29 -1.30 1.41
C SER A 41 9.54 -0.46 1.69
N CYS A 42 9.88 0.42 0.75
CA CYS A 42 10.88 1.46 0.99
C CYS A 42 10.37 2.52 1.99
N ILE A 43 9.05 2.60 2.19
CA ILE A 43 8.43 3.45 3.22
C ILE A 43 8.32 2.59 4.49
N PRO A 44 8.78 3.07 5.66
CA PRO A 44 8.86 2.23 6.85
C PRO A 44 7.50 1.87 7.47
N GLU A 45 6.53 2.79 7.42
CA GLU A 45 5.24 2.70 8.11
C GLU A 45 4.16 3.53 7.40
N ILE A 46 2.88 3.20 7.64
CA ILE A 46 1.75 3.91 7.02
C ILE A 46 1.72 5.39 7.46
N GLU A 47 2.11 5.68 8.70
CA GLU A 47 2.16 7.06 9.22
C GLU A 47 3.11 7.96 8.42
N MET A 48 4.21 7.42 7.90
CA MET A 48 5.10 8.18 7.02
C MET A 48 4.43 8.50 5.68
N MET A 49 3.60 7.60 5.13
CA MET A 49 2.82 7.89 3.92
C MET A 49 1.86 9.07 4.16
N LYS A 50 1.18 9.10 5.31
CA LYS A 50 0.30 10.22 5.69
C LYS A 50 1.07 11.53 5.81
N LYS A 51 2.21 11.53 6.52
CA LYS A 51 3.08 12.72 6.69
C LYS A 51 3.57 13.28 5.36
N HIS A 52 3.84 12.42 4.38
CA HIS A 52 4.27 12.84 3.04
C HIS A 52 3.10 13.19 2.09
N GLY A 53 1.86 13.22 2.58
CA GLY A 53 0.69 13.65 1.81
C GLY A 53 0.28 12.65 0.72
N PHE A 54 0.57 11.36 0.92
CA PHE A 54 0.11 10.32 0.00
C PHE A 54 -1.43 10.27 0.02
N LYS A 55 -2.04 10.09 -1.16
CA LYS A 55 -3.48 9.89 -1.25
C LYS A 55 -3.80 8.44 -0.93
N LEU A 56 -4.35 8.20 0.27
CA LEU A 56 -4.59 6.86 0.81
C LEU A 56 -6.08 6.51 0.86
N THR A 57 -6.41 5.24 0.63
CA THR A 57 -7.70 4.63 0.93
C THR A 57 -7.48 3.44 1.85
N PHE A 58 -8.11 3.46 3.02
CA PHE A 58 -8.01 2.38 4.00
C PHE A 58 -9.09 1.32 3.72
N ILE A 59 -8.68 0.06 3.73
CA ILE A 59 -9.56 -1.10 3.54
C ILE A 59 -9.60 -1.84 4.86
N ASN A 60 -10.82 -2.05 5.39
CA ASN A 60 -11.06 -2.81 6.62
C ASN A 60 -10.90 -4.31 6.39
#